data_AF-A0A4U6UBB9-F1
#
_entry.id   AF-A0A4U6UBB9-F1
#
_cell.length_a   1.000
_cell.length_b   1.000
_cell.length_c   1.000
_cell.angle_alpha   90.00
_cell.angle_beta   90.00
_cell.angle_gamma   90.00
#
_symmetry.space_group_name_H-M   'P 1'
#
loop_
_entity.id
_entity.type
_entity.pdbx_description
1 polymer ?
#
loop_
_entity_poly.entity_id
_entity_poly.type
_entity_poly.pdbx_seq_one_letter_code
_entity_poly.pdbx_strand_id
1 'polypeptide(L)'
;MARGVASNPLMLSLEAAVLLLVAAGVPAAALRDDMDAIRVPTHVRGVADLVTAVARATKGDDEKRPWKCCDLAMCMRSWPPICRCLDEVERCSGACRNCEETGDSRRTCVDWYKGQPGPQCHHKDAAERQAAAAADAEKKGGDEKRPWKCCSLPICTRSQPPICHCWDEVKRCSSACVHCEVVEGSSGGPRRYRCLDTHHGDPGPRCREKQWAPTVATSYRF
;
A
#
# COMPACT_ATOMS: atom_id res chain seq x y z
N MET A 1 -50.72 -44.51 -42.47
CA MET A 1 -49.68 -43.52 -42.15
C MET A 1 -50.08 -42.81 -40.87
N ALA A 2 -49.23 -42.90 -39.85
CA ALA A 2 -49.45 -42.38 -38.51
C ALA A 2 -49.23 -40.86 -38.43
N ARG A 3 -49.93 -40.19 -37.51
CA ARG A 3 -49.65 -38.89 -36.84
C ARG A 3 -50.95 -38.53 -36.09
N GLY A 4 -51.03 -38.30 -34.79
CA GLY A 4 -50.10 -38.23 -33.68
C GLY A 4 -50.89 -37.55 -32.55
N VAL A 5 -51.07 -38.21 -31.42
CA VAL A 5 -51.74 -37.68 -30.22
C VAL A 5 -50.78 -36.73 -29.50
N ALA A 6 -51.25 -35.55 -29.10
CA ALA A 6 -50.53 -34.69 -28.17
C ALA A 6 -51.49 -34.21 -27.07
N SER A 7 -51.62 -35.05 -26.03
CA SER A 7 -52.17 -34.67 -24.74
C SER A 7 -51.06 -33.96 -23.95
N ASN A 8 -51.37 -32.81 -23.36
CA ASN A 8 -50.45 -31.95 -22.62
C ASN A 8 -50.67 -32.14 -21.10
N PRO A 9 -49.78 -32.81 -20.34
CA PRO A 9 -49.94 -32.95 -18.89
C PRO A 9 -48.81 -32.20 -18.15
N LEU A 10 -48.95 -30.89 -17.99
CA LEU A 10 -47.98 -30.08 -17.22
C LEU A 10 -48.69 -29.05 -16.33
N MET A 11 -49.72 -29.46 -15.59
CA MET A 11 -50.37 -28.56 -14.62
C MET A 11 -50.92 -29.28 -13.37
N LEU A 12 -50.33 -30.39 -12.92
CA LEU A 12 -50.65 -30.97 -11.60
C LEU A 12 -49.43 -31.69 -11.00
N SER A 13 -48.52 -30.98 -10.34
CA SER A 13 -47.56 -31.64 -9.43
C SER A 13 -46.98 -30.79 -8.30
N LEU A 14 -47.27 -29.48 -8.21
CA LEU A 14 -46.65 -28.64 -7.18
C LEU A 14 -47.19 -28.91 -5.78
N GLU A 15 -48.50 -29.18 -5.64
CA GLU A 15 -49.15 -29.38 -4.35
C GLU A 15 -48.78 -30.71 -3.67
N ALA A 16 -48.43 -31.74 -4.44
CA ALA A 16 -48.07 -33.05 -3.89
C ALA A 16 -46.63 -33.09 -3.34
N ALA A 17 -45.73 -32.27 -3.87
CA ALA A 17 -44.34 -32.21 -3.41
C ALA A 17 -44.20 -31.54 -2.03
N VAL A 18 -45.06 -30.56 -1.73
CA VAL A 18 -45.06 -29.84 -0.44
C VAL A 18 -45.55 -30.75 0.70
N LEU A 19 -46.53 -31.60 0.44
CA LEU A 19 -47.06 -32.56 1.43
C LEU A 19 -46.05 -33.67 1.78
N LEU A 20 -45.14 -34.04 0.87
CA LEU A 20 -44.08 -35.03 1.15
C LEU A 20 -42.97 -34.48 2.05
N LEU A 21 -42.70 -33.17 2.04
CA LEU A 21 -41.66 -32.54 2.87
C LEU A 21 -42.05 -32.43 4.36
N VAL A 22 -43.34 -32.38 4.68
CA VAL A 22 -43.83 -32.22 6.06
C VAL A 22 -43.83 -33.54 6.84
N ALA A 23 -43.98 -34.69 6.16
CA ALA A 23 -44.03 -36.00 6.81
C ALA A 23 -42.66 -36.55 7.28
N ALA A 24 -41.55 -35.96 6.82
CA ALA A 24 -40.21 -36.49 7.08
C ALA A 24 -39.55 -35.99 8.39
N GLY A 25 -40.22 -35.14 9.18
CA GLY A 25 -39.72 -34.73 10.49
C GLY A 25 -38.29 -34.19 10.48
N VAL A 26 -37.91 -33.44 9.44
CA VAL A 26 -36.56 -32.87 9.32
C VAL A 26 -36.44 -31.74 10.36
N PRO A 27 -35.54 -31.85 11.36
CA PRO A 27 -35.39 -30.80 12.35
C PRO A 27 -34.96 -29.50 11.65
N ALA A 28 -35.58 -28.38 12.01
CA ALA A 28 -35.30 -27.04 11.48
C ALA A 28 -33.88 -26.51 11.79
N ALA A 29 -32.95 -27.37 12.19
CA ALA A 29 -31.56 -27.02 12.50
C ALA A 29 -30.60 -27.20 11.31
N ALA A 30 -31.07 -27.72 10.16
CA ALA A 30 -30.21 -28.04 9.01
C ALA A 30 -30.24 -27.01 7.86
N LEU A 31 -30.85 -25.84 8.06
CA LEU A 31 -30.71 -24.68 7.18
C LEU A 31 -30.04 -23.55 7.96
N ARG A 32 -28.77 -23.78 8.34
CA ARG A 32 -27.86 -22.66 8.57
C ARG A 32 -27.13 -22.47 7.26
N ASP A 33 -27.62 -21.48 6.53
CA ASP A 33 -26.88 -20.75 5.50
C ASP A 33 -25.45 -20.56 6.00
N ASP A 34 -24.48 -20.98 5.19
CA ASP A 34 -23.05 -20.89 5.44
C ASP A 34 -22.65 -19.41 5.39
N MET A 35 -23.01 -18.66 6.43
CA MET A 35 -22.36 -17.41 6.77
C MET A 35 -20.99 -17.80 7.32
N ASP A 36 -20.06 -18.00 6.39
CA ASP A 36 -18.64 -18.11 6.64
C ASP A 36 -18.29 -17.05 7.68
N ALA A 37 -18.07 -17.51 8.91
CA ALA A 37 -17.82 -16.63 10.02
C ALA A 37 -16.60 -15.80 9.63
N ILE A 38 -16.76 -14.49 9.48
CA ILE A 38 -15.64 -13.55 9.55
C ILE A 38 -15.02 -13.84 10.91
N ARG A 39 -14.02 -14.72 10.95
CA ARG A 39 -13.26 -15.04 12.13
C ARG A 39 -12.34 -13.87 12.33
N VAL A 40 -12.91 -12.79 12.86
CA VAL A 40 -12.16 -11.64 13.34
C VAL A 40 -11.11 -12.22 14.29
N PRO A 41 -9.80 -12.01 14.04
CA PRO A 41 -8.78 -12.56 14.91
C PRO A 41 -8.96 -11.93 16.29
N THR A 42 -9.51 -12.69 17.23
CA THR A 42 -9.77 -12.24 18.61
C THR A 42 -8.47 -12.04 19.42
N HIS A 43 -7.31 -12.17 18.77
CA HIS A 43 -5.98 -12.11 19.36
C HIS A 43 -5.02 -11.20 18.58
N VAL A 44 -5.48 -10.07 18.03
CA VAL A 44 -4.56 -9.00 17.62
C VAL A 44 -4.09 -8.25 18.86
N ARG A 45 -2.87 -8.54 19.31
CA ARG A 45 -2.28 -7.92 20.52
C ARG A 45 -1.52 -6.63 20.18
N GLY A 46 -1.55 -6.20 18.93
CA GLY A 46 -0.99 -4.93 18.44
C GLY A 46 -1.03 -4.80 16.92
N VAL A 47 -0.62 -3.64 16.42
CA VAL A 47 -0.56 -3.31 14.98
C VAL A 47 0.33 -4.29 14.20
N ALA A 48 1.37 -4.81 14.83
CA ALA A 48 2.25 -5.83 14.25
C ALA A 48 1.51 -7.15 13.93
N ASP A 49 0.60 -7.58 14.79
CA ASP A 49 -0.20 -8.79 14.55
C ASP A 49 -1.23 -8.57 13.45
N LEU A 50 -1.77 -7.35 13.33
CA LEU A 50 -2.66 -6.97 12.22
C LEU A 50 -1.88 -6.94 10.89
N VAL A 51 -0.69 -6.35 10.85
CA VAL A 51 0.18 -6.34 9.66
C VAL A 51 0.53 -7.78 9.25
N THR A 52 0.82 -8.65 10.22
CA THR A 52 1.13 -10.05 9.96
C THR A 52 -0.11 -10.83 9.50
N ALA A 53 -1.28 -10.56 10.05
CA ALA A 53 -2.54 -11.15 9.60
C ALA A 53 -2.94 -10.67 8.20
N VAL A 54 -2.73 -9.39 7.87
CA VAL A 54 -2.92 -8.85 6.51
C VAL A 54 -1.91 -9.46 5.54
N ALA A 55 -0.64 -9.61 5.93
CA ALA A 55 0.38 -10.29 5.14
C ALA A 55 0.11 -11.79 4.93
N ARG A 56 -0.62 -12.42 5.86
CA ARG A 56 -1.13 -13.80 5.71
C ARG A 56 -2.41 -13.84 4.89
N ALA A 57 -3.27 -12.84 4.96
CA ALA A 57 -4.48 -12.74 4.14
C ALA A 57 -4.19 -12.37 2.68
N THR A 58 -3.04 -11.75 2.38
CA THR A 58 -2.55 -11.58 1.00
C THR A 58 -1.92 -12.86 0.42
N LYS A 59 -1.63 -13.86 1.25
CA LYS A 59 -1.56 -15.26 0.80
C LYS A 59 -2.99 -15.80 0.70
N GLY A 60 -3.72 -15.30 -0.29
CA GLY A 60 -4.94 -15.98 -0.72
C GLY A 60 -4.58 -17.40 -1.14
N ASP A 61 -5.43 -18.38 -0.82
CA ASP A 61 -5.33 -19.73 -1.35
C ASP A 61 -5.25 -19.66 -2.88
N ASP A 62 -4.03 -19.86 -3.38
CA ASP A 62 -3.66 -19.70 -4.78
C ASP A 62 -4.23 -20.86 -5.60
N GLU A 63 -5.16 -20.58 -6.50
CA GLU A 63 -5.06 -21.23 -7.79
C GLU A 63 -3.67 -20.89 -8.33
N LYS A 64 -2.79 -21.88 -8.33
CA LYS A 64 -1.33 -21.70 -8.38
C LYS A 64 -0.94 -20.75 -9.52
N ARG A 65 -0.38 -19.60 -9.15
CA ARG A 65 0.02 -18.54 -10.10
C ARG A 65 0.84 -19.13 -11.27
N PRO A 66 0.53 -18.78 -12.55
CA PRO A 66 1.18 -19.40 -13.71
C PRO A 66 2.68 -19.09 -13.83
N TRP A 67 3.14 -17.99 -13.24
CA TRP A 67 4.53 -17.53 -13.23
C TRP A 67 5.07 -17.31 -11.81
N LYS A 68 6.39 -17.38 -11.67
CA LYS A 68 7.09 -17.12 -10.39
C LYS A 68 7.25 -15.63 -10.11
N CYS A 69 7.63 -14.87 -11.13
CA CYS A 69 7.81 -13.43 -11.16
C CYS A 69 7.24 -12.89 -12.49
N CYS A 70 6.96 -11.58 -12.56
CA CYS A 70 6.51 -10.92 -13.78
C CYS A 70 6.99 -9.46 -13.84
N ASP A 71 7.74 -9.08 -14.87
CA ASP A 71 8.20 -7.71 -15.09
C ASP A 71 7.09 -6.83 -15.70
N LEU A 72 6.37 -7.37 -16.69
CA LEU A 72 5.29 -6.72 -17.44
C LEU A 72 3.93 -7.34 -17.12
N ALA A 73 3.38 -6.99 -15.96
CA ALA A 73 2.05 -7.43 -15.54
C ALA A 73 0.94 -6.49 -16.02
N MET A 74 0.01 -7.01 -16.82
CA MET A 74 -1.22 -6.31 -17.20
C MET A 74 -2.36 -6.75 -16.27
N CYS A 75 -2.84 -5.84 -15.42
CA CYS A 75 -3.90 -6.12 -14.45
C CYS A 75 -5.12 -5.23 -14.65
N MET A 76 -6.30 -5.85 -14.53
CA MET A 76 -7.58 -5.12 -14.44
C MET A 76 -7.70 -4.46 -13.06
N ARG A 77 -8.35 -3.29 -13.02
CA ARG A 77 -8.65 -2.55 -11.77
C ARG A 77 -9.82 -3.22 -11.03
N SER A 78 -9.58 -4.37 -10.41
CA SER A 78 -10.52 -5.12 -9.59
C SER A 78 -9.88 -5.58 -8.27
N TRP A 79 -10.69 -6.04 -7.31
CA TRP A 79 -10.21 -6.60 -6.04
C TRP A 79 -10.80 -8.01 -5.80
N PRO A 80 -9.98 -9.09 -5.84
CA PRO A 80 -8.57 -9.11 -6.25
C PRO A 80 -8.38 -8.77 -7.74
N PRO A 81 -7.19 -8.29 -8.14
CA PRO A 81 -6.93 -7.95 -9.54
C PRO A 81 -6.91 -9.20 -10.41
N ILE A 82 -7.33 -9.06 -11.66
CA ILE A 82 -7.21 -10.10 -12.69
C ILE A 82 -6.03 -9.70 -13.58
N CYS A 83 -4.96 -10.49 -13.56
CA CYS A 83 -3.67 -10.17 -14.15
C CYS A 83 -3.23 -11.19 -15.20
N ARG A 84 -2.48 -10.73 -16.20
CA ARG A 84 -1.76 -11.55 -17.18
C ARG A 84 -0.31 -11.07 -17.25
N CYS A 85 0.64 -12.00 -17.34
CA CYS A 85 2.03 -11.66 -17.54
C CYS A 85 2.38 -11.59 -19.02
N LEU A 86 3.08 -10.55 -19.43
CA LEU A 86 3.48 -10.30 -20.82
C LEU A 86 4.99 -10.48 -21.03
N ASP A 87 5.66 -11.14 -20.10
CA ASP A 87 7.08 -11.41 -20.20
C ASP A 87 7.34 -12.42 -21.32
N GLU A 88 8.22 -12.03 -22.23
CA GLU A 88 8.76 -12.92 -23.25
C GLU A 88 9.82 -13.83 -22.61
N VAL A 89 9.60 -15.14 -22.66
CA VAL A 89 10.48 -16.16 -22.12
C VAL A 89 10.91 -17.15 -23.20
N GLU A 90 12.10 -17.72 -23.05
CA GLU A 90 12.55 -18.82 -23.92
C GLU A 90 11.69 -20.09 -23.70
N ARG A 91 11.30 -20.32 -22.44
CA ARG A 91 10.48 -21.46 -22.02
C ARG A 91 9.47 -21.04 -20.96
N CYS A 92 8.20 -21.35 -21.18
CA CYS A 92 7.16 -21.13 -20.18
C CYS A 92 7.38 -21.96 -18.92
N SER A 93 6.94 -21.40 -17.79
CA SER A 93 6.85 -22.08 -16.50
C SER A 93 5.94 -23.31 -16.63
N GLY A 94 6.26 -24.41 -15.92
CA GLY A 94 5.37 -25.58 -15.86
C GLY A 94 4.03 -25.33 -15.16
N ALA A 95 3.86 -24.16 -14.53
CA ALA A 95 2.57 -23.72 -14.00
C ALA A 95 1.71 -22.96 -15.03
N CYS A 96 2.28 -22.59 -16.18
CA CYS A 96 1.55 -21.97 -17.28
C CYS A 96 0.83 -23.05 -18.09
N ARG A 97 -0.50 -22.94 -18.22
CA ARG A 97 -1.35 -23.85 -18.98
C ARG A 97 -1.27 -23.58 -20.48
N ASN A 98 -1.31 -22.30 -20.89
CA ASN A 98 -1.26 -21.91 -22.29
C ASN A 98 -0.05 -21.01 -22.60
N CYS A 99 0.84 -21.51 -23.45
CA CYS A 99 2.11 -20.89 -23.81
C CYS A 99 2.14 -20.64 -25.33
N GLU A 100 2.13 -19.38 -25.74
CA GLU A 100 2.05 -18.99 -27.16
C GLU A 100 3.37 -18.40 -27.65
N GLU A 101 3.71 -18.63 -28.92
CA GLU A 101 4.91 -18.09 -29.56
C GLU A 101 4.65 -16.69 -30.11
N THR A 102 5.48 -15.71 -29.75
CA THR A 102 5.30 -14.27 -30.07
C THR A 102 6.22 -13.82 -31.24
N GLY A 103 6.83 -14.76 -31.96
CA GLY A 103 7.83 -14.51 -33.01
C GLY A 103 9.26 -14.57 -32.46
N ASP A 104 10.24 -14.87 -33.32
CA ASP A 104 11.66 -15.05 -32.96
C ASP A 104 11.91 -16.00 -31.77
N SER A 105 11.29 -17.18 -31.77
CA SER A 105 11.45 -18.24 -30.74
C SER A 105 11.12 -17.84 -29.30
N ARG A 106 10.54 -16.66 -29.08
CA ARG A 106 10.06 -16.19 -27.78
C ARG A 106 8.65 -16.66 -27.54
N ARG A 107 8.35 -16.96 -26.28
CA ARG A 107 7.05 -17.45 -25.82
C ARG A 107 6.51 -16.56 -24.72
N THR A 108 5.21 -16.41 -24.67
CA THR A 108 4.52 -15.65 -23.62
C THR A 108 3.47 -16.55 -22.97
N CYS A 109 3.37 -16.50 -21.64
CA CYS A 109 2.30 -17.18 -20.93
C CYS A 109 1.01 -16.37 -21.02
N VAL A 110 -0.05 -16.93 -21.62
CA VAL A 110 -1.31 -16.19 -21.85
C VAL A 110 -2.38 -16.46 -20.78
N ASP A 111 -2.04 -17.23 -19.75
CA ASP A 111 -2.93 -17.51 -18.63
C ASP A 111 -3.32 -16.24 -17.86
N TRP A 112 -4.60 -16.13 -17.56
CA TRP A 112 -5.11 -15.12 -16.62
C TRP A 112 -5.07 -15.65 -15.20
N TYR A 113 -4.63 -14.81 -14.27
CA TYR A 113 -4.53 -15.11 -12.85
C TYR A 113 -5.35 -14.11 -12.04
N LYS A 114 -6.19 -14.61 -11.13
CA LYS A 114 -6.96 -13.78 -10.20
C LYS A 114 -6.16 -13.64 -8.89
N GLY A 115 -5.44 -12.55 -8.75
CA GLY A 115 -4.59 -12.27 -7.59
C GLY A 115 -3.44 -11.34 -7.94
N GLN A 116 -2.57 -11.11 -6.95
CA GLN A 116 -1.42 -10.23 -7.13
C GLN A 116 -0.39 -10.83 -8.10
N PRO A 117 0.09 -10.08 -9.11
CA PRO A 117 0.95 -10.60 -10.17
C PRO A 117 2.30 -11.11 -9.65
N GLY A 118 2.70 -10.76 -8.43
CA GLY A 118 3.93 -11.21 -7.81
C GLY A 118 5.09 -10.24 -8.00
N PRO A 119 6.31 -10.62 -7.59
CA PRO A 119 7.50 -9.79 -7.73
C PRO A 119 7.96 -9.69 -9.19
N GLN A 120 8.76 -8.69 -9.52
CA GLN A 120 9.44 -8.60 -10.82
C GLN A 120 10.63 -9.57 -10.89
N CYS A 121 11.07 -9.94 -12.08
CA CYS A 121 12.08 -10.97 -12.30
C CYS A 121 13.52 -10.44 -12.17
N HIS A 122 13.78 -9.18 -12.51
CA HIS A 122 15.12 -8.56 -12.40
C HIS A 122 15.51 -8.11 -10.97
N HIS A 123 14.98 -8.80 -9.97
CA HIS A 123 15.08 -8.46 -8.56
C HIS A 123 16.28 -9.07 -7.82
N LYS A 124 17.30 -9.60 -8.51
CA LYS A 124 18.60 -9.87 -7.83
C LYS A 124 19.16 -8.62 -7.15
N ASP A 125 18.79 -7.45 -7.64
CA ASP A 125 19.09 -6.17 -7.02
C ASP A 125 17.90 -5.56 -6.26
N ALA A 126 16.71 -6.17 -6.23
CA ALA A 126 15.55 -5.52 -5.62
C ALA A 126 15.24 -6.01 -4.22
N ALA A 127 15.59 -7.23 -3.83
CA ALA A 127 15.66 -7.55 -2.41
C ALA A 127 16.75 -6.70 -1.72
N GLU A 128 17.87 -6.47 -2.42
CA GLU A 128 18.96 -5.61 -1.95
C GLU A 128 18.64 -4.11 -2.11
N ARG A 129 17.92 -3.66 -3.16
CA ARG A 129 17.37 -2.29 -3.25
C ARG A 129 16.17 -2.07 -2.34
N GLN A 130 15.43 -3.09 -1.90
CA GLN A 130 14.36 -2.97 -0.90
C GLN A 130 14.93 -3.03 0.52
N ALA A 131 16.01 -3.77 0.76
CA ALA A 131 16.81 -3.67 1.98
C ALA A 131 17.58 -2.34 2.02
N ALA A 132 18.09 -1.87 0.89
CA ALA A 132 18.69 -0.54 0.75
C ALA A 132 17.63 0.55 0.73
N ALA A 133 16.37 0.32 0.30
CA ALA A 133 15.25 1.27 0.41
C ALA A 133 14.57 1.22 1.78
N ALA A 134 14.74 0.15 2.56
CA ALA A 134 14.40 0.12 3.98
C ALA A 134 15.51 0.81 4.80
N ALA A 135 16.78 0.63 4.42
CA ALA A 135 17.91 1.38 4.97
C ALA A 135 17.96 2.84 4.48
N ASP A 136 17.49 3.14 3.27
CA ASP A 136 17.25 4.48 2.72
C ASP A 136 15.87 5.01 3.14
N ALA A 137 14.91 4.21 3.63
CA ALA A 137 13.76 4.78 4.34
C ALA A 137 14.20 5.34 5.70
N GLU A 138 15.29 4.81 6.25
CA GLU A 138 16.02 5.42 7.37
C GLU A 138 17.04 6.50 6.95
N LYS A 139 17.33 6.68 5.63
CA LYS A 139 18.41 7.57 5.14
C LYS A 139 18.06 8.53 3.98
N LYS A 140 16.85 8.50 3.44
CA LYS A 140 16.27 9.39 2.41
C LYS A 140 14.97 10.02 2.91
N GLY A 141 15.01 10.56 4.12
CA GLY A 141 14.39 11.87 4.34
C GLY A 141 15.35 12.90 3.75
N GLY A 142 15.11 13.32 2.50
CA GLY A 142 16.04 14.06 1.66
C GLY A 142 16.87 15.15 2.35
N ASP A 143 18.18 14.94 2.43
CA ASP A 143 19.17 15.99 2.58
C ASP A 143 19.52 16.60 1.21
N GLU A 144 18.49 16.97 0.43
CA GLU A 144 18.63 18.24 -0.29
C GLU A 144 18.53 19.30 0.80
N LYS A 145 19.73 19.73 1.24
CA LYS A 145 20.04 20.32 2.55
C LYS A 145 18.93 21.24 3.05
N ARG A 146 18.08 20.73 3.95
CA ARG A 146 16.93 21.47 4.48
C ARG A 146 17.40 22.81 5.08
N PRO A 147 16.72 23.93 4.78
CA PRO A 147 17.17 25.25 5.23
C PRO A 147 17.11 25.46 6.75
N TRP A 148 16.36 24.62 7.48
CA TRP A 148 16.23 24.66 8.94
C TRP A 148 16.46 23.28 9.58
N LYS A 149 16.85 23.28 10.85
CA LYS A 149 17.09 22.04 11.63
C LYS A 149 15.80 21.44 12.21
N CYS A 150 14.86 22.29 12.61
CA CYS A 150 13.54 21.94 13.13
C CYS A 150 12.56 23.04 12.72
N CYS A 151 11.26 22.72 12.66
CA CYS A 151 10.22 23.69 12.36
C CYS A 151 8.95 23.43 13.17
N SER A 152 8.50 24.41 13.94
CA SER A 152 7.30 24.33 14.77
C SER A 152 6.06 24.77 14.01
N LEU A 153 6.21 25.73 13.10
CA LEU A 153 5.17 26.29 12.24
C LEU A 153 5.48 26.04 10.75
N PRO A 154 5.38 24.79 10.26
CA PRO A 154 5.56 24.50 8.85
C PRO A 154 4.31 24.86 8.03
N ILE A 155 4.50 25.54 6.91
CA ILE A 155 3.46 25.81 5.91
C ILE A 155 3.81 24.99 4.67
N CYS A 156 2.96 24.02 4.33
CA CYS A 156 3.24 23.06 3.26
C CYS A 156 2.11 22.96 2.24
N THR A 157 2.44 22.65 0.99
CA THR A 157 1.48 22.25 -0.04
C THR A 157 0.88 20.87 0.24
N ARG A 158 -0.21 20.52 -0.45
CA ARG A 158 -0.88 19.21 -0.33
C ARG A 158 -0.32 18.14 -1.28
N SER A 159 0.77 18.42 -1.99
CA SER A 159 1.43 17.46 -2.90
C SER A 159 2.19 16.38 -2.13
N GLN A 160 2.54 15.29 -2.80
CA GLN A 160 3.37 14.22 -2.22
C GLN A 160 4.58 13.95 -3.14
N PRO A 161 5.80 14.37 -2.75
CA PRO A 161 6.16 15.09 -1.51
C PRO A 161 5.69 16.56 -1.48
N PRO A 162 5.55 17.17 -0.29
CA PRO A 162 5.10 18.55 -0.15
C PRO A 162 6.23 19.56 -0.42
N ILE A 163 5.85 20.78 -0.77
CA ILE A 163 6.72 21.96 -0.79
C ILE A 163 6.43 22.73 0.49
N CYS A 164 7.44 22.94 1.34
CA CYS A 164 7.30 23.49 2.68
C CYS A 164 8.16 24.75 2.91
N HIS A 165 7.63 25.66 3.72
CA HIS A 165 8.32 26.81 4.31
C HIS A 165 8.27 26.70 5.83
N CYS A 166 9.25 27.29 6.53
CA CYS A 166 9.21 27.36 7.98
C CYS A 166 8.97 28.78 8.48
N TRP A 167 7.90 28.97 9.26
CA TRP A 167 7.50 30.28 9.77
C TRP A 167 8.02 30.59 11.18
N ASP A 168 8.97 29.80 11.68
CA ASP A 168 9.55 29.98 13.00
C ASP A 168 10.38 31.27 13.09
N GLU A 169 10.21 31.99 14.20
CA GLU A 169 11.04 33.16 14.54
C GLU A 169 12.21 32.74 15.42
N VAL A 170 13.40 32.75 14.83
CA VAL A 170 14.63 32.29 15.48
C VAL A 170 15.53 33.46 15.88
N LYS A 171 16.42 33.25 16.85
CA LYS A 171 17.47 34.24 17.16
C LYS A 171 18.51 34.33 16.04
N ARG A 172 18.74 33.25 15.29
CA ARG A 172 19.67 33.15 14.16
C ARG A 172 19.18 32.09 13.19
N CYS A 173 19.23 32.38 11.89
CA CYS A 173 18.96 31.38 10.87
C CYS A 173 20.02 30.27 10.88
N SER A 174 19.64 29.09 10.38
CA SER A 174 20.58 28.01 10.13
C SER A 174 21.56 28.42 9.03
N SER A 175 22.78 27.86 9.04
CA SER A 175 23.76 28.05 7.97
C SER A 175 23.32 27.46 6.62
N ALA A 176 22.27 26.64 6.62
CA ALA A 176 21.66 26.09 5.40
C ALA A 176 20.61 27.03 4.78
N CYS A 177 20.20 28.08 5.50
CA CYS A 177 19.28 29.07 4.98
C CYS A 177 20.03 30.11 4.14
N VAL A 178 19.62 30.28 2.90
CA VAL A 178 20.15 31.26 1.94
C VAL A 178 19.51 32.62 2.17
N HIS A 179 18.18 32.68 2.31
CA HIS A 179 17.42 33.92 2.49
C HIS A 179 16.93 34.07 3.93
N CYS A 180 17.71 34.80 4.74
CA CYS A 180 17.40 35.07 6.15
C CYS A 180 17.08 36.55 6.36
N GLU A 181 15.85 36.86 6.77
CA GLU A 181 15.38 38.23 6.98
C GLU A 181 15.11 38.52 8.46
N VAL A 182 15.24 39.79 8.83
CA VAL A 182 14.87 40.28 10.17
C VAL A 182 13.36 40.46 10.22
N VAL A 183 12.71 39.83 11.18
CA VAL A 183 11.32 40.13 11.51
C VAL A 183 11.32 41.38 12.38
N GLU A 184 10.69 42.45 11.90
CA GLU A 184 10.53 43.68 12.68
C GLU A 184 9.66 43.37 13.90
N GLY A 185 10.31 43.22 15.05
CA GLY A 185 9.63 43.14 16.34
C GLY A 185 9.19 44.51 16.82
N SER A 186 8.23 44.55 17.74
CA SER A 186 7.82 45.77 18.44
C SER A 186 9.04 46.55 18.95
N SER A 187 9.03 47.86 18.71
CA SER A 187 10.10 48.82 19.00
C SER A 187 10.64 48.64 20.44
N GLY A 188 11.76 47.90 20.58
CA GLY A 188 12.38 47.58 21.87
C GLY A 188 12.66 46.09 22.15
N GLY A 189 12.20 45.16 21.30
CA GLY A 189 12.44 43.73 21.46
C GLY A 189 13.77 43.22 20.85
N PRO A 190 14.26 42.03 21.27
CA PRO A 190 15.42 41.39 20.64
C PRO A 190 15.11 41.03 19.19
N ARG A 191 16.05 41.33 18.28
CA ARG A 191 15.91 41.03 16.84
C ARG A 191 15.66 39.53 16.62
N ARG A 192 14.61 39.23 15.86
CA ARG A 192 14.26 37.88 15.42
C ARG A 192 14.46 37.77 13.92
N TYR A 193 14.73 36.56 13.46
CA TYR A 193 14.98 36.26 12.08
C TYR A 193 14.06 35.15 11.60
N ARG A 194 13.74 35.18 10.31
CA ARG A 194 12.95 34.15 9.64
C ARG A 194 13.67 33.71 8.36
N CYS A 195 13.65 32.40 8.13
CA CYS A 195 14.15 31.83 6.88
C CYS A 195 13.03 31.82 5.84
N LEU A 196 13.30 32.32 4.63
CA LEU A 196 12.34 32.37 3.54
C LEU A 196 12.52 31.27 2.50
N ASP A 197 13.55 30.45 2.67
CA ASP A 197 13.83 29.34 1.77
C ASP A 197 12.68 28.33 1.73
N THR A 198 12.63 27.62 0.61
CA THR A 198 11.64 26.58 0.35
C THR A 198 12.32 25.23 0.35
N HIS A 199 11.67 24.22 0.93
CA HIS A 199 12.15 22.84 0.92
C HIS A 199 11.13 21.92 0.26
N HIS A 200 11.58 21.11 -0.69
CA HIS A 200 10.76 20.05 -1.29
C HIS A 200 10.98 18.75 -0.51
N GLY A 201 10.01 18.37 0.30
CA GLY A 201 10.10 17.23 1.20
C GLY A 201 9.49 17.49 2.57
N ASP A 202 9.71 16.55 3.48
CA ASP A 202 9.26 16.64 4.85
C ASP A 202 9.81 17.92 5.53
N PRO A 203 9.01 18.71 6.27
CA PRO A 203 9.47 19.94 6.93
C PRO A 203 10.41 19.69 8.12
N GLY A 204 10.54 18.45 8.57
CA GLY A 204 11.37 18.05 9.70
C GLY A 204 10.64 18.05 11.05
N PRO A 205 11.37 17.72 12.11
CA PRO A 205 10.80 17.62 13.45
C PRO A 205 10.39 19.00 14.00
N ARG A 206 9.43 19.02 14.92
CA ARG A 206 9.10 20.23 15.69
C ARG A 206 10.24 20.62 16.63
N CYS A 207 10.47 21.92 16.81
CA CYS A 207 11.48 22.39 17.74
C CYS A 207 11.05 22.10 19.18
N ARG A 208 11.97 21.54 19.98
CA ARG A 208 11.83 21.47 21.44
C ARG A 208 12.52 22.68 22.05
N GLU A 209 11.91 23.28 23.07
CA GLU A 209 12.40 24.50 23.74
C GLU A 209 13.85 24.42 24.23
N LYS A 210 14.42 23.22 24.40
CA LYS A 210 15.73 23.00 25.03
C LYS A 210 16.94 22.93 24.09
N GLN A 211 16.78 22.93 22.77
CA GLN A 211 17.93 22.70 21.86
C GLN A 211 18.64 23.99 21.39
N TRP A 212 18.16 25.18 21.80
CA TRP A 212 18.68 26.45 21.28
C TRP A 212 18.97 27.50 22.37
N ALA A 213 19.04 27.10 23.65
CA ALA A 213 19.83 27.86 24.60
C ALA A 213 21.30 27.76 24.15
N PRO A 214 21.99 28.86 23.80
CA PRO A 214 23.43 28.78 23.73
C PRO A 214 23.91 28.36 25.12
N THR A 215 24.72 27.31 25.19
CA THR A 215 25.65 27.16 26.31
C THR A 215 26.49 28.42 26.34
N VAL A 216 26.04 29.43 27.10
CA VAL A 216 26.93 30.45 27.60
C VAL A 216 27.84 29.66 28.54
N ALA A 217 29.02 29.30 28.04
CA ALA A 217 30.13 28.95 28.89
C ALA A 217 30.49 30.22 29.66
N THR A 218 29.74 30.47 30.73
CA THR A 218 30.09 31.49 31.71
C THR A 218 31.24 30.93 32.52
N SER A 219 32.44 31.03 31.98
CA SER A 219 33.67 30.91 32.75
C SER A 219 33.78 32.15 33.64
N TYR A 220 33.16 32.13 34.81
CA TYR A 220 33.65 32.91 35.94
C TYR A 220 34.62 32.04 36.72
N ARG A 221 35.92 32.33 36.58
CA ARG A 221 36.91 32.01 37.60
C ARG A 221 36.87 33.14 38.62
N PHE A 222 36.55 32.83 39.87
CA PHE A 222 36.98 33.58 41.04
C PHE A 222 38.06 32.75 41.73
#